data_AF-A0A0X3NPZ5-F1
#
_entry.id   AF-A0A0X3NPZ5-F1
#
_cell.length_a   1.000
_cell.length_b   1.000
_cell.length_c   1.000
_cell.angle_alpha   90.00
_cell.angle_beta   90.00
_cell.angle_gamma   90.00
#
_symmetry.space_group_name_H-M   'P 1'
#
loop_
_entity.id
_entity.type
_entity.pdbx_description
1 polymer ?
#
loop_
_entity_poly.entity_id
_entity_poly.type
_entity_poly.pdbx_seq_one_letter_code
_entity_poly.pdbx_strand_id
1 'polypeptide(L)'
;MLFCLKVLAILFSSVSSETLLGILETKVDVSQFYNHLLESKITALSSSTCKNGESCVSVLAPTNTAWMAMTPAIDWPSLPLEKQQFVIYGQYLTSPKQGTIPFRLSTGNWQQLGTKLNLIDVGFGTGAVYVELAGPRYAFSSPQLPYVYFINDAKVVEADITATNGIIQIMDRVVYYPQEGKSFYEYLQATPTFSKTLALWKVLMTSGDPTYTSLISQLYQGQGLYATYFVVPDAVWSQLPADAYNKLLNNRTLLIEVLAKHYAPNQLFYARWCEDGRQANFYVGFPANPRPPLTQQELTPGKLGGASSTAFGTISLANMYAQALSSGVALRRAVLIEVSAPLGYLYEKVTEALSRLSPLFVSICNLDTACRVMLQSPAPKTVFAPLDAFLQAFSKLPDAEKTEYLALMIIPERILRPQMTESKYIAVGNVSDAIRFRTIGGDIYVEARRYDHGYVGAALTAQESSGSDGIVYQVNAIPGMPTKSVREFLAADTSFTEFLSTNILDQQTKGAPYTYFVPTNEAVNAMKADTRTGAKIFADQSRLIYVTFLIFNHMNIFLPPVWHAHVELPGRYSTSPLHTFF
;
A
#
# COMPACT_ATOMS: atom_id res chain seq x y z
N MET A 1 42.92 14.25 -11.18
CA MET A 1 42.59 15.65 -10.84
C MET A 1 41.19 15.86 -10.27
N LEU A 2 40.11 15.24 -10.80
CA LEU A 2 38.73 15.44 -10.27
C LEU A 2 38.53 15.12 -8.77
N PHE A 3 39.38 14.27 -8.16
CA PHE A 3 39.29 13.95 -6.73
C PHE A 3 39.65 15.11 -5.78
N CYS A 4 40.38 16.13 -6.25
CA CYS A 4 40.78 17.27 -5.41
C CYS A 4 39.69 18.35 -5.28
N LEU A 5 38.82 18.51 -6.29
CA LEU A 5 37.75 19.52 -6.25
C LEU A 5 36.65 19.20 -5.24
N LYS A 6 36.43 17.92 -4.89
CA LYS A 6 35.44 17.53 -3.87
C LYS A 6 35.85 17.89 -2.44
N VAL A 7 37.13 18.18 -2.17
CA VAL A 7 37.61 18.58 -0.84
C VAL A 7 37.48 20.09 -0.64
N LEU A 8 37.50 20.90 -1.71
CA LEU A 8 37.54 22.36 -1.62
C LEU A 8 36.16 23.04 -1.57
N ALA A 9 35.10 22.36 -2.03
CA ALA A 9 33.73 22.90 -2.05
C ALA A 9 32.99 22.80 -0.69
N ILE A 10 33.59 22.20 0.33
CA ILE A 10 32.96 21.95 1.65
C ILE A 10 33.26 23.09 2.66
N LEU A 11 34.14 24.03 2.31
CA LEU A 11 34.61 25.09 3.23
C LEU A 11 33.70 26.33 3.36
N PHE A 12 32.61 26.42 2.60
CA PHE A 12 31.67 27.54 2.67
C PHE A 12 30.20 27.12 2.56
N SER A 13 29.75 26.17 3.39
CA SER A 13 28.41 26.34 3.95
C SER A 13 28.48 27.51 4.93
N SER A 14 27.63 28.52 4.73
CA SER A 14 27.61 29.71 5.60
C SER A 14 27.27 29.29 7.03
N VAL A 15 28.25 29.33 7.92
CA VAL A 15 28.02 29.12 9.36
C VAL A 15 27.07 30.24 9.81
N SER A 16 25.85 29.87 10.21
CA SER A 16 24.92 30.85 10.77
C SER A 16 25.58 31.57 11.94
N SER A 17 25.42 32.90 11.99
CA SER A 17 25.80 33.72 13.14
C SER A 17 24.86 33.52 14.34
N GLU A 18 23.76 32.80 14.17
CA GLU A 18 22.70 32.61 15.16
C GLU A 18 22.87 31.30 15.95
N THR A 19 22.40 31.32 17.20
CA THR A 19 22.30 30.12 18.03
C THR A 19 21.14 29.24 17.59
N LEU A 20 21.12 27.98 18.05
CA LEU A 20 20.01 27.05 17.88
C LEU A 20 18.67 27.70 18.27
N LEU A 21 18.64 28.45 19.38
CA LEU A 21 17.44 29.11 19.86
C LEU A 21 16.94 30.21 18.90
N GLY A 22 17.84 31.06 18.37
CA GLY A 22 17.46 32.12 17.43
C GLY A 22 16.93 31.61 16.09
N ILE A 23 17.49 30.50 15.60
CA ILE A 23 16.99 29.83 14.39
C ILE A 23 15.60 29.23 14.65
N LEU A 24 15.36 28.63 15.82
CA LEU A 24 14.05 28.06 16.19
C LEU A 24 12.98 29.14 16.41
N GLU A 25 13.35 30.32 16.93
CA GLU A 25 12.46 31.46 17.14
C GLU A 25 11.92 32.01 15.80
N THR A 26 12.77 32.09 14.78
CA THR A 26 12.43 32.67 13.47
C THR A 26 11.79 31.67 12.49
N LYS A 27 12.02 30.37 12.67
CA LYS A 27 11.57 29.33 11.72
C LYS A 27 10.12 28.90 11.97
N VAL A 28 9.20 29.57 11.25
CA VAL A 28 7.73 29.43 11.34
C VAL A 28 7.25 27.98 11.45
N ASP A 29 7.80 27.06 10.64
CA ASP A 29 7.39 25.65 10.56
C ASP A 29 7.62 24.83 11.84
N VAL A 30 8.42 25.33 12.78
CA VAL A 30 8.71 24.70 14.08
C VAL A 30 8.36 25.62 15.27
N SER A 31 7.57 26.66 15.06
CA SER A 31 7.18 27.62 16.11
C SER A 31 6.45 26.98 17.31
N GLN A 32 5.68 25.90 17.10
CA GLN A 32 5.10 25.14 18.22
C GLN A 32 6.18 24.45 19.07
N PHE A 33 7.21 23.88 18.44
CA PHE A 33 8.35 23.28 19.15
C PHE A 33 9.12 24.34 19.96
N TYR A 34 9.32 25.54 19.40
CA TYR A 34 9.94 26.67 20.12
C TYR A 34 9.12 27.09 21.36
N ASN A 35 7.80 27.17 21.26
CA ASN A 35 6.95 27.49 22.42
C ASN A 35 7.02 26.40 23.49
N HIS A 36 6.91 25.12 23.11
CA HIS A 36 7.02 23.98 24.01
C HIS A 36 8.40 23.85 24.68
N LEU A 37 9.46 24.25 23.97
CA LEU A 37 10.80 24.39 24.51
C LEU A 37 10.83 25.42 25.66
N LEU A 38 10.29 26.62 25.44
CA LEU A 38 10.22 27.66 26.47
C LEU A 38 9.39 27.23 27.68
N GLU A 39 8.23 26.61 27.45
CA GLU A 39 7.34 26.08 28.49
C GLU A 39 8.02 25.00 29.35
N SER A 40 8.83 24.12 28.72
CA SER A 40 9.61 23.08 29.42
C SER A 40 10.76 23.62 30.29
N LYS A 41 11.09 24.92 30.16
CA LYS A 41 12.18 25.61 30.87
C LYS A 41 13.59 25.02 30.61
N ILE A 42 13.79 24.34 29.48
CA ILE A 42 15.10 23.79 29.09
C ILE A 42 15.95 24.89 28.45
N THR A 43 17.03 25.27 29.13
CA THR A 43 17.94 26.35 28.70
C THR A 43 19.17 25.85 27.90
N ALA A 44 19.28 24.55 27.66
CA ALA A 44 20.46 23.92 27.03
C ALA A 44 20.82 24.46 25.62
N LEU A 45 19.87 25.14 24.95
CA LEU A 45 20.04 25.71 23.61
C LEU A 45 20.52 27.17 23.58
N SER A 46 20.66 27.83 24.73
CA SER A 46 21.05 29.25 24.80
C SER A 46 22.56 29.50 24.94
N SER A 47 23.39 28.46 24.98
CA SER A 47 24.86 28.59 25.03
C SER A 47 25.40 29.26 23.75
N SER A 48 26.43 30.09 23.88
CA SER A 48 26.86 30.96 22.78
C SER A 48 27.78 30.30 21.75
N THR A 49 28.48 29.22 22.09
CA THR A 49 29.39 28.52 21.16
C THR A 49 29.47 27.00 21.33
N CYS A 50 30.04 26.37 20.29
CA CYS A 50 30.66 25.05 20.30
C CYS A 50 32.20 25.21 20.46
N LYS A 51 32.72 25.66 21.62
CA LYS A 51 34.18 25.67 21.89
C LYS A 51 34.63 24.43 22.66
N ASN A 52 35.94 24.18 22.69
CA ASN A 52 36.55 23.01 23.32
C ASN A 52 36.05 22.81 24.76
N GLY A 53 35.26 21.76 24.99
CA GLY A 53 34.66 21.42 26.29
C GLY A 53 33.17 21.77 26.43
N GLU A 54 32.61 22.57 25.52
CA GLU A 54 31.18 22.91 25.49
C GLU A 54 30.36 21.85 24.73
N SER A 55 29.10 21.65 25.12
CA SER A 55 28.25 20.64 24.51
C SER A 55 27.58 21.13 23.22
N CYS A 56 28.13 20.80 22.05
CA CYS A 56 27.39 20.88 20.78
C CYS A 56 26.15 19.99 20.84
N VAL A 57 24.98 20.56 20.59
CA VAL A 57 23.71 19.81 20.61
C VAL A 57 23.23 19.58 19.18
N SER A 58 22.70 18.39 18.91
CA SER A 58 21.93 18.13 17.69
C SER A 58 20.44 18.12 18.04
N VAL A 59 19.64 18.96 17.39
CA VAL A 59 18.22 19.15 17.69
C VAL A 59 17.37 18.52 16.60
N LEU A 60 16.49 17.61 16.98
CA LEU A 60 15.46 16.98 16.15
C LEU A 60 14.17 17.80 16.28
N ALA A 61 14.08 18.94 15.60
CA ALA A 61 12.98 19.89 15.78
C ALA A 61 11.71 19.44 15.01
N PRO A 62 10.62 19.03 15.67
CA PRO A 62 9.43 18.56 14.98
C PRO A 62 8.63 19.73 14.40
N THR A 63 8.10 19.55 13.20
CA THR A 63 7.20 20.53 12.55
C THR A 63 5.91 20.76 13.34
N ASN A 64 5.23 21.88 13.09
CA ASN A 64 3.90 22.16 13.66
C ASN A 64 2.89 21.04 13.29
N THR A 65 2.98 20.48 12.08
CA THR A 65 2.17 19.32 11.65
C THR A 65 2.47 18.07 12.48
N ALA A 66 3.73 17.85 12.85
CA ALA A 66 4.13 16.75 13.74
C ALA A 66 3.50 16.88 15.13
N TRP A 67 3.50 18.10 15.70
CA TRP A 67 2.88 18.38 17.00
C TRP A 67 1.36 18.26 16.98
N MET A 68 0.70 18.76 15.93
CA MET A 68 -0.74 18.58 15.72
C MET A 68 -1.14 17.09 15.60
N ALA A 69 -0.33 16.28 14.90
CA ALA A 69 -0.55 14.84 14.81
C ALA A 69 -0.36 14.12 16.15
N MET A 70 0.38 14.72 17.09
CA MET A 70 0.66 14.15 18.41
C MET A 70 -0.36 14.56 19.49
N THR A 71 -1.18 15.59 19.26
CA THR A 71 -2.18 16.08 20.22
C THR A 71 -3.12 15.00 20.79
N PRO A 72 -3.59 13.97 20.04
CA PRO A 72 -4.40 12.90 20.60
C PRO A 72 -3.68 12.00 21.63
N ALA A 73 -2.34 12.00 21.62
CA ALA A 73 -1.49 11.21 22.51
C ALA A 73 -0.82 12.04 23.61
N ILE A 74 -0.68 13.37 23.41
CA ILE A 74 -0.13 14.33 24.36
C ILE A 74 -1.03 15.57 24.42
N ASP A 75 -1.74 15.73 25.55
CA ASP A 75 -2.35 17.00 25.93
C ASP A 75 -1.29 17.89 26.58
N TRP A 76 -0.56 18.64 25.76
CA TRP A 76 0.63 19.37 26.20
C TRP A 76 0.39 20.38 27.36
N PRO A 77 -0.68 21.19 27.36
CA PRO A 77 -0.95 22.16 28.43
C PRO A 77 -1.22 21.52 29.80
N SER A 78 -1.67 20.25 29.87
CA SER A 78 -1.92 19.55 31.12
C SER A 78 -0.77 18.62 31.56
N LEU A 79 0.26 18.45 30.72
CA LEU A 79 1.44 17.66 31.11
C LEU A 79 2.18 18.31 32.30
N PRO A 80 2.52 17.54 33.34
CA PRO A 80 3.46 17.99 34.37
C PRO A 80 4.81 18.37 33.75
N LEU A 81 5.48 19.37 34.32
CA LEU A 81 6.76 19.90 33.83
C LEU A 81 7.81 18.81 33.57
N GLU A 82 7.91 17.81 34.44
CA GLU A 82 8.82 16.66 34.28
C GLU A 82 8.55 15.88 32.99
N LYS A 83 7.29 15.72 32.59
CA LYS A 83 6.91 15.05 31.34
C LYS A 83 7.12 15.94 30.12
N GLN A 84 6.82 17.24 30.22
CA GLN A 84 7.15 18.21 29.17
C GLN A 84 8.66 18.18 28.88
N GLN A 85 9.48 18.24 29.94
CA GLN A 85 10.92 18.11 29.87
C GLN A 85 11.35 16.76 29.26
N PHE A 86 10.77 15.64 29.68
CA PHE A 86 11.09 14.33 29.10
C PHE A 86 10.82 14.25 27.58
N VAL A 87 9.68 14.79 27.11
CA VAL A 87 9.35 14.82 25.68
C VAL A 87 10.36 15.68 24.89
N ILE A 88 10.72 16.84 25.42
CA ILE A 88 11.69 17.76 24.79
C ILE A 88 13.11 17.17 24.85
N TYR A 89 13.48 16.46 25.93
CA TYR A 89 14.72 15.70 26.01
C TYR A 89 14.82 14.59 24.95
N GLY A 90 13.69 14.03 24.51
CA GLY A 90 13.63 13.10 23.39
C GLY A 90 13.97 13.72 22.03
N GLN A 91 13.99 15.05 21.91
CA GLN A 91 14.32 15.80 20.69
C GLN A 91 15.78 16.23 20.63
N TYR A 92 16.59 15.97 21.67
CA TYR A 92 18.04 16.23 21.61
C TYR A 92 18.80 14.93 21.38
N LEU A 93 19.85 15.02 20.59
CA LEU A 93 20.89 14.00 20.54
C LEU A 93 22.19 14.58 21.08
N THR A 94 22.74 13.92 22.10
CA THR A 94 24.00 14.25 22.76
C THR A 94 25.07 13.21 22.39
N SER A 95 26.34 13.47 22.69
CA SER A 95 27.40 12.54 22.26
C SER A 95 27.25 11.17 22.94
N PRO A 96 27.18 10.05 22.19
CA PRO A 96 26.90 8.72 22.75
C PRO A 96 28.03 8.12 23.61
N LYS A 97 29.11 8.89 23.87
CA LYS A 97 30.17 8.53 24.82
C LYS A 97 30.42 9.69 25.77
N GLN A 98 30.19 9.48 27.08
CA GLN A 98 30.70 10.35 28.13
C GLN A 98 32.20 10.62 27.90
N GLY A 99 32.60 11.90 27.93
CA GLY A 99 33.99 12.32 27.72
C GLY A 99 34.46 12.39 26.26
N THR A 100 33.60 12.17 25.26
CA THR A 100 33.90 12.59 23.88
C THR A 100 33.41 14.00 23.60
N ILE A 101 34.17 14.74 22.78
CA ILE A 101 33.74 16.03 22.26
C ILE A 101 32.43 15.80 21.48
N PRO A 102 31.33 16.50 21.81
CA PRO A 102 30.08 16.32 21.09
C PRO A 102 30.15 16.85 19.67
N PHE A 103 29.61 16.06 18.75
CA PHE A 103 29.61 16.33 17.32
C PHE A 103 28.21 16.68 16.82
N ARG A 104 28.16 17.46 15.73
CA ARG A 104 26.93 17.77 15.01
C ARG A 104 26.51 16.53 14.21
N LEU A 105 25.35 15.97 14.52
CA LEU A 105 24.74 14.91 13.73
C LEU A 105 24.22 15.49 12.43
N SER A 106 24.89 15.17 11.33
CA SER A 106 24.51 15.56 9.97
C SER A 106 24.14 14.36 9.12
N THR A 107 23.47 14.60 8.00
CA THR A 107 23.14 13.55 7.01
C THR A 107 24.37 12.75 6.55
N GLY A 108 25.54 13.39 6.50
CA GLY A 108 26.81 12.76 6.15
C GLY A 108 27.39 11.81 7.21
N ASN A 109 26.95 11.88 8.46
CA ASN A 109 27.46 11.07 9.58
C ASN A 109 26.36 10.32 10.37
N TRP A 110 25.13 10.27 9.84
CA TRP A 110 23.90 9.80 10.51
C TRP A 110 23.99 8.44 11.24
N GLN A 111 24.69 7.46 10.64
CA GLN A 111 24.93 6.13 11.23
C GLN A 111 26.38 5.93 11.72
N GLN A 112 27.23 6.97 11.65
CA GLN A 112 28.66 6.89 11.96
C GLN A 112 28.98 7.35 13.39
N LEU A 113 28.22 8.30 13.94
CA LEU A 113 28.46 8.84 15.29
C LEU A 113 27.83 7.99 16.40
N GLY A 114 26.67 7.39 16.14
CA GLY A 114 25.97 6.50 17.08
C GLY A 114 26.74 5.19 17.35
N THR A 115 26.32 4.45 18.37
CA THR A 115 26.81 3.09 18.56
C THR A 115 26.26 2.21 17.45
N LYS A 116 27.13 1.78 16.52
CA LYS A 116 26.73 0.96 15.37
C LYS A 116 26.01 -0.32 15.83
N LEU A 117 24.86 -0.59 15.22
CA LEU A 117 24.15 -1.84 15.37
C LEU A 117 24.51 -2.81 14.23
N ASN A 118 24.43 -4.10 14.53
CA ASN A 118 24.63 -5.20 13.58
C ASN A 118 23.28 -5.84 13.22
N LEU A 119 22.26 -5.02 12.94
CA LEU A 119 20.98 -5.50 12.43
C LEU A 119 21.14 -6.02 10.99
N ILE A 120 20.22 -6.88 10.55
CA ILE A 120 20.10 -7.20 9.13
C ILE A 120 19.62 -5.94 8.40
N ASP A 121 20.35 -5.49 7.38
CA ASP A 121 19.97 -4.34 6.57
C ASP A 121 18.76 -4.69 5.70
N VAL A 122 17.65 -3.96 5.89
CA VAL A 122 16.41 -4.10 5.13
C VAL A 122 16.29 -3.12 3.94
N GLY A 123 17.36 -2.37 3.63
CA GLY A 123 17.39 -1.29 2.63
C GLY A 123 17.59 0.12 3.24
N PHE A 124 17.88 0.19 4.55
CA PHE A 124 17.96 1.40 5.37
C PHE A 124 19.20 1.42 6.29
N GLY A 125 20.17 0.55 6.03
CA GLY A 125 21.40 0.36 6.83
C GLY A 125 21.22 -0.60 8.00
N THR A 126 22.33 -0.95 8.65
CA THR A 126 22.33 -1.85 9.83
C THR A 126 21.93 -1.14 11.12
N GLY A 127 21.69 0.17 11.06
CA GLY A 127 21.26 1.02 12.17
C GLY A 127 22.40 1.51 13.07
N ALA A 128 22.17 2.62 13.77
CA ALA A 128 22.99 3.09 14.87
C ALA A 128 22.11 3.55 16.04
N VAL A 129 22.56 3.38 17.28
CA VAL A 129 21.82 3.82 18.47
C VAL A 129 22.53 5.00 19.16
N TYR A 130 21.74 6.04 19.43
CA TYR A 130 22.06 7.16 20.31
C TYR A 130 21.34 6.91 21.64
N VAL A 131 21.99 7.15 22.77
CA VAL A 131 21.45 6.83 24.10
C VAL A 131 21.22 8.14 24.84
N GLU A 132 19.96 8.56 24.92
CA GLU A 132 19.57 9.83 25.52
C GLU A 132 18.84 9.61 26.85
N LEU A 133 18.64 10.70 27.60
CA LEU A 133 17.86 10.72 28.84
C LEU A 133 16.43 10.18 28.65
N ALA A 134 15.83 10.42 27.48
CA ALA A 134 14.48 9.97 27.15
C ALA A 134 14.41 8.52 26.60
N GLY A 135 15.55 7.85 26.43
CA GLY A 135 15.63 6.49 25.88
C GLY A 135 16.53 6.37 24.65
N PRO A 136 16.68 5.14 24.09
CA PRO A 136 17.45 4.91 22.89
C PRO A 136 16.77 5.51 21.64
N ARG A 137 17.57 6.09 20.75
CA ARG A 137 17.12 6.65 19.47
C ARG A 137 17.85 5.94 18.35
N TYR A 138 17.11 5.26 17.48
CA TYR A 138 17.65 4.36 16.46
C TYR A 138 17.68 5.06 15.10
N ALA A 139 18.87 5.41 14.63
CA ALA A 139 19.07 6.08 13.36
C ALA A 139 19.18 5.11 12.20
N PHE A 140 18.39 5.38 11.16
CA PHE A 140 18.36 4.63 9.90
C PHE A 140 18.40 5.59 8.70
N SER A 141 18.83 5.10 7.54
CA SER A 141 18.94 5.93 6.33
C SER A 141 19.04 5.08 5.07
N SER A 142 18.26 5.41 4.03
CA SER A 142 18.35 4.69 2.76
C SER A 142 19.41 5.31 1.82
N PRO A 143 20.30 4.52 1.20
CA PRO A 143 21.25 5.00 0.20
C PRO A 143 20.61 5.26 -1.18
N GLN A 144 19.31 5.02 -1.34
CA GLN A 144 18.59 5.26 -2.59
C GLN A 144 18.20 6.74 -2.71
N LEU A 145 18.51 7.38 -3.84
CA LEU A 145 18.15 8.78 -4.10
C LEU A 145 16.63 8.97 -4.29
N PRO A 146 16.01 10.05 -3.78
CA PRO A 146 16.59 11.06 -2.87
C PRO A 146 16.87 10.46 -1.49
N TYR A 147 18.04 10.75 -0.89
CA TYR A 147 18.40 10.17 0.41
C TYR A 147 17.36 10.50 1.49
N VAL A 148 17.06 9.52 2.34
CA VAL A 148 16.12 9.67 3.45
C VAL A 148 16.74 9.19 4.75
N TYR A 149 16.46 9.91 5.82
CA TYR A 149 17.05 9.74 7.15
C TYR A 149 15.93 9.68 8.18
N PHE A 150 16.05 8.74 9.12
CA PHE A 150 15.05 8.48 10.15
C PHE A 150 15.69 8.37 11.54
N ILE A 151 14.94 8.77 12.56
CA ILE A 151 15.11 8.35 13.96
C ILE A 151 13.86 7.58 14.35
N ASN A 152 13.98 6.26 14.51
CA ASN A 152 12.86 5.33 14.62
C ASN A 152 11.87 5.50 13.44
N ASP A 153 10.64 6.00 13.65
CA ASP A 153 9.67 6.25 12.58
C ASP A 153 9.63 7.72 12.11
N ALA A 154 10.33 8.63 12.80
CA ALA A 154 10.40 10.04 12.46
C ALA A 154 11.40 10.31 11.33
N LYS A 155 10.94 10.95 10.24
CA LYS A 155 11.70 11.28 9.04
C LYS A 155 12.26 12.71 9.11
N VAL A 156 13.49 12.90 8.64
CA VAL A 156 14.05 14.24 8.39
C VAL A 156 13.40 14.84 7.13
N VAL A 157 12.83 16.04 7.27
CA VAL A 157 12.16 16.82 6.21
C VAL A 157 13.11 17.86 5.62
N GLU A 158 13.80 18.60 6.47
CA GLU A 158 14.83 19.58 6.11
C GLU A 158 16.04 19.33 7.00
N ALA A 159 17.21 19.23 6.38
CA ALA A 159 18.39 18.68 7.02
C ALA A 159 19.54 19.67 7.16
N ASP A 160 20.43 19.39 8.11
CA ASP A 160 21.75 20.01 8.29
C ASP A 160 21.76 21.54 8.50
N ILE A 161 20.68 22.08 9.09
CA ILE A 161 20.57 23.50 9.44
C ILE A 161 21.62 23.83 10.50
N THR A 162 22.63 24.62 10.12
CA THR A 162 23.81 24.86 10.93
C THR A 162 23.66 26.08 11.85
N ALA A 163 23.99 25.94 13.13
CA ALA A 163 24.01 27.01 14.14
C ALA A 163 25.41 27.26 14.71
N THR A 164 25.60 28.30 15.53
CA THR A 164 26.87 28.53 16.27
C THR A 164 27.15 27.45 17.31
N ASN A 165 26.12 26.99 18.02
CA ASN A 165 26.20 26.01 19.13
C ASN A 165 25.66 24.61 18.78
N GLY A 166 25.38 24.31 17.50
CA GLY A 166 24.97 22.96 17.09
C GLY A 166 24.45 22.82 15.66
N ILE A 167 23.52 21.89 15.48
CA ILE A 167 22.82 21.62 14.21
C ILE A 167 21.34 21.27 14.47
N ILE A 168 20.44 21.63 13.55
CA ILE A 168 19.02 21.30 13.59
C ILE A 168 18.68 20.39 12.41
N GLN A 169 17.88 19.37 12.70
CA GLN A 169 17.24 18.47 11.74
C GLN A 169 15.74 18.62 11.93
N ILE A 170 15.01 19.05 10.90
CA ILE A 170 13.56 19.25 10.98
C ILE A 170 12.87 17.91 10.77
N MET A 171 11.98 17.52 11.69
CA MET A 171 11.34 16.20 11.71
C MET A 171 9.85 16.26 11.37
N ASP A 172 9.35 15.24 10.67
CA ASP A 172 7.92 15.08 10.38
C ASP A 172 7.11 14.52 11.57
N ARG A 173 7.79 14.09 12.64
CA ARG A 173 7.21 13.51 13.86
C ARG A 173 7.94 14.00 15.10
N VAL A 174 7.20 14.07 16.21
CA VAL A 174 7.76 14.24 17.56
C VAL A 174 8.41 12.92 17.97
N VAL A 175 9.69 12.95 18.33
CA VAL A 175 10.48 11.76 18.68
C VAL A 175 10.16 11.34 20.12
N TYR A 176 8.98 10.76 20.32
CA TYR A 176 8.47 10.32 21.62
C TYR A 176 7.74 8.98 21.53
N TYR A 177 8.22 7.98 22.27
CA TYR A 177 7.80 6.59 22.13
C TYR A 177 7.32 6.03 23.48
N PRO A 178 6.06 6.26 23.89
CA PRO A 178 5.60 5.97 25.27
C PRO A 178 5.61 4.48 25.64
N GLN A 179 5.78 3.58 24.67
CA GLN A 179 5.84 2.13 24.87
C GLN A 179 7.27 1.57 24.77
N GLU A 180 8.30 2.40 24.50
CA GLU A 180 9.69 1.94 24.31
C GLU A 180 10.30 1.28 25.56
N GLY A 181 9.71 1.54 26.73
CA GLY A 181 10.06 0.87 27.98
C GLY A 181 9.55 -0.57 28.09
N LYS A 182 8.53 -0.99 27.33
CA LYS A 182 7.89 -2.32 27.44
C LYS A 182 8.52 -3.32 26.45
N SER A 183 8.69 -4.55 26.89
CA SER A 183 8.92 -5.69 25.99
C SER A 183 7.66 -6.02 25.18
N PHE A 184 7.83 -6.82 24.13
CA PHE A 184 6.77 -7.40 23.31
C PHE A 184 5.67 -8.04 24.18
N TYR A 185 6.05 -8.93 25.10
CA TYR A 185 5.09 -9.64 25.95
C TYR A 185 4.35 -8.70 26.92
N GLU A 186 5.05 -7.80 27.60
CA GLU A 186 4.44 -6.80 28.49
C GLU A 186 3.46 -5.88 27.74
N TYR A 187 3.77 -5.53 26.49
CA TYR A 187 2.89 -4.72 25.66
C TYR A 187 1.63 -5.48 25.23
N LEU A 188 1.74 -6.75 24.82
CA LEU A 188 0.57 -7.59 24.53
C LEU A 188 -0.31 -7.79 25.77
N GLN A 189 0.27 -8.00 26.96
CA GLN A 189 -0.49 -8.10 28.21
C GLN A 189 -1.21 -6.80 28.58
N ALA A 190 -0.62 -5.64 28.29
CA ALA A 190 -1.19 -4.33 28.58
C ALA A 190 -2.24 -3.87 27.55
N THR A 191 -2.45 -4.61 26.45
CA THR A 191 -3.28 -4.18 25.32
C THR A 191 -4.41 -5.18 25.04
N PRO A 192 -5.64 -4.92 25.53
CA PRO A 192 -6.73 -5.91 25.50
C PRO A 192 -7.13 -6.41 24.11
N THR A 193 -6.87 -5.64 23.05
CA THR A 193 -7.18 -5.97 21.65
C THR A 193 -6.22 -6.98 21.00
N PHE A 194 -5.24 -7.50 21.74
CA PHE A 194 -4.32 -8.55 21.29
C PHE A 194 -4.40 -9.84 22.13
N SER A 195 -5.51 -10.07 22.85
CA SER A 195 -5.68 -11.19 23.77
C SER A 195 -5.54 -12.56 23.09
N LYS A 196 -6.00 -12.69 21.84
CA LYS A 196 -5.87 -13.93 21.05
C LYS A 196 -4.42 -14.17 20.61
N THR A 197 -3.75 -13.14 20.08
CA THR A 197 -2.33 -13.24 19.72
C THR A 197 -1.46 -13.53 20.95
N LEU A 198 -1.75 -12.91 22.10
CA LEU A 198 -1.09 -13.21 23.38
C LEU A 198 -1.26 -14.68 23.78
N ALA A 199 -2.46 -15.26 23.61
CA ALA A 199 -2.71 -16.66 23.91
C ALA A 199 -1.90 -17.61 23.01
N LEU A 200 -1.81 -17.32 21.71
CA LEU A 200 -0.99 -18.09 20.76
C LEU A 200 0.51 -18.08 21.14
N TRP A 201 1.07 -16.91 21.45
CA TRP A 201 2.46 -16.81 21.93
C TRP A 201 2.66 -17.49 23.30
N LYS A 202 1.67 -17.43 24.19
CA LYS A 202 1.71 -18.09 25.50
C LYS A 202 1.81 -19.62 25.37
N VAL A 203 1.13 -20.25 24.39
CA VAL A 203 1.28 -21.69 24.11
C VAL A 203 2.73 -22.06 23.80
N LEU A 204 3.43 -21.25 22.99
CA LEU A 204 4.86 -21.47 22.72
C LEU A 204 5.76 -21.17 23.93
N MET A 205 5.44 -20.16 24.74
CA MET A 205 6.19 -19.82 25.96
C MET A 205 6.12 -20.94 27.01
N THR A 206 4.95 -21.53 27.24
CA THR A 206 4.76 -22.62 28.21
C THR A 206 5.16 -24.00 27.67
N SER A 207 5.79 -24.05 26.49
CA SER A 207 6.01 -25.29 25.73
C SER A 207 7.23 -26.11 26.14
N GLY A 208 7.99 -25.63 27.13
CA GLY A 208 9.21 -26.23 27.66
C GLY A 208 10.49 -25.90 26.87
N ASP A 209 10.38 -25.34 25.67
CA ASP A 209 11.53 -24.97 24.83
C ASP A 209 12.04 -23.56 25.20
N PRO A 210 13.31 -23.42 25.65
CA PRO A 210 13.86 -22.13 26.08
C PRO A 210 13.99 -21.10 24.94
N THR A 211 13.94 -21.55 23.68
CA THR A 211 14.00 -20.69 22.49
C THR A 211 12.84 -19.71 22.50
N TYR A 212 11.59 -20.18 22.55
CA TYR A 212 10.40 -19.31 22.51
C TYR A 212 10.34 -18.37 23.71
N THR A 213 10.69 -18.84 24.91
CA THR A 213 10.81 -17.98 26.09
C THR A 213 11.82 -16.86 25.87
N SER A 214 12.96 -17.14 25.22
CA SER A 214 13.96 -16.11 24.86
C SER A 214 13.44 -15.13 23.79
N LEU A 215 12.70 -15.61 22.79
CA LEU A 215 12.12 -14.75 21.75
C LEU A 215 11.00 -13.85 22.28
N ILE A 216 10.21 -14.33 23.25
CA ILE A 216 9.07 -13.61 23.83
C ILE A 216 9.52 -12.60 24.90
N SER A 217 10.47 -12.99 25.76
CA SER A 217 11.11 -12.08 26.73
C SER A 217 12.16 -11.15 26.11
N GLN A 218 12.48 -11.34 24.82
CA GLN A 218 13.53 -10.65 24.09
C GLN A 218 14.92 -10.76 24.74
N LEU A 219 15.20 -11.87 25.44
CA LEU A 219 16.45 -12.11 26.16
C LEU A 219 16.97 -13.51 25.84
N TYR A 220 18.09 -13.59 25.13
CA TYR A 220 18.78 -14.85 24.84
C TYR A 220 20.14 -14.84 25.53
N GLN A 221 20.40 -15.84 26.40
CA GLN A 221 21.66 -15.98 27.16
C GLN A 221 22.12 -14.66 27.83
N GLY A 222 21.19 -13.92 28.44
CA GLY A 222 21.47 -12.66 29.14
C GLY A 222 21.70 -11.42 28.26
N GLN A 223 21.57 -11.51 26.93
CA GLN A 223 21.62 -10.36 26.03
C GLN A 223 20.24 -10.09 25.42
N GLY A 224 19.87 -8.80 25.37
CA GLY A 224 18.61 -8.36 24.77
C GLY A 224 18.61 -8.43 23.24
N LEU A 225 17.62 -9.12 22.69
CA LEU A 225 17.42 -9.30 21.24
C LEU A 225 16.74 -8.06 20.62
N TYR A 226 17.09 -7.81 19.35
CA TYR A 226 16.33 -6.92 18.47
C TYR A 226 15.34 -7.73 17.63
N ALA A 227 14.13 -7.22 17.38
CA ALA A 227 13.18 -7.88 16.48
C ALA A 227 12.04 -6.95 16.02
N THR A 228 11.43 -7.28 14.88
CA THR A 228 10.13 -6.72 14.48
C THR A 228 9.08 -7.83 14.52
N TYR A 229 7.96 -7.59 15.21
CA TYR A 229 6.87 -8.53 15.38
C TYR A 229 5.67 -8.07 14.55
N PHE A 230 5.10 -8.98 13.77
CA PHE A 230 3.82 -8.77 13.12
C PHE A 230 2.72 -9.29 14.05
N VAL A 231 1.73 -8.47 14.36
CA VAL A 231 0.67 -8.81 15.33
C VAL A 231 -0.70 -8.69 14.67
N VAL A 232 -1.45 -9.78 14.75
CA VAL A 232 -2.83 -9.84 14.25
C VAL A 232 -3.77 -9.34 15.38
N PRO A 233 -4.56 -8.28 15.16
CA PRO A 233 -5.54 -7.82 16.14
C PRO A 233 -6.66 -8.84 16.38
N ASP A 234 -7.26 -8.83 17.58
CA ASP A 234 -8.39 -9.69 17.92
C ASP A 234 -9.60 -9.47 17.00
N ALA A 235 -9.75 -8.26 16.44
CA ALA A 235 -10.75 -7.95 15.42
C ALA A 235 -10.56 -8.78 14.14
N VAL A 236 -9.31 -8.95 13.68
CA VAL A 236 -8.98 -9.77 12.50
C VAL A 236 -9.18 -11.25 12.82
N TRP A 237 -8.67 -11.73 13.97
CA TRP A 237 -8.90 -13.10 14.41
C TRP A 237 -10.38 -13.47 14.62
N SER A 238 -11.27 -12.48 14.78
CA SER A 238 -12.71 -12.69 14.94
C SER A 238 -13.48 -12.69 13.62
N GLN A 239 -12.83 -12.32 12.51
CA GLN A 239 -13.37 -12.48 11.15
C GLN A 239 -13.14 -13.89 10.60
N LEU A 240 -12.19 -14.65 11.17
CA LEU A 240 -11.90 -16.02 10.78
C LEU A 240 -12.86 -17.02 11.44
N PRO A 241 -13.15 -18.17 10.81
CA PRO A 241 -13.90 -19.25 11.46
C PRO A 241 -13.26 -19.68 12.78
N ALA A 242 -14.07 -19.92 13.82
CA ALA A 242 -13.57 -20.26 15.15
C ALA A 242 -12.66 -21.50 15.16
N ASP A 243 -12.94 -22.48 14.29
CA ASP A 243 -12.12 -23.68 14.11
C ASP A 243 -10.71 -23.38 13.57
N ALA A 244 -10.52 -22.33 12.75
CA ALA A 244 -9.19 -21.92 12.30
C ALA A 244 -8.31 -21.48 13.48
N TYR A 245 -8.83 -20.61 14.34
CA TYR A 245 -8.10 -20.18 15.53
C TYR A 245 -7.86 -21.35 16.50
N ASN A 246 -8.84 -22.24 16.69
CA ASN A 246 -8.70 -23.42 17.54
C ASN A 246 -7.69 -24.45 16.99
N LYS A 247 -7.55 -24.59 15.67
CA LYS A 247 -6.51 -25.42 15.04
C LYS A 247 -5.10 -24.95 15.41
N LEU A 248 -4.86 -23.64 15.48
CA LEU A 248 -3.57 -23.09 15.93
C LEU A 248 -3.28 -23.39 17.40
N LEU A 249 -4.29 -23.31 18.28
CA LEU A 249 -4.12 -23.64 19.70
C LEU A 249 -3.80 -25.13 19.93
N ASN A 250 -4.37 -26.01 19.10
CA ASN A 250 -4.27 -27.46 19.28
C ASN A 250 -3.13 -28.12 18.46
N ASN A 251 -2.59 -27.46 17.43
CA ASN A 251 -1.50 -27.99 16.60
C ASN A 251 -0.22 -27.15 16.76
N ARG A 252 0.69 -27.62 17.62
CA ARG A 252 1.96 -26.95 17.93
C ARG A 252 2.87 -26.77 16.71
N THR A 253 2.93 -27.72 15.78
CA THR A 253 3.78 -27.61 14.58
C THR A 253 3.29 -26.48 13.69
N LEU A 254 1.99 -26.46 13.39
CA LEU A 254 1.34 -25.40 12.62
C LEU A 254 1.47 -24.04 13.30
N LEU A 255 1.33 -23.99 14.64
CA LEU A 255 1.52 -22.76 15.41
C LEU A 255 2.94 -22.20 15.28
N ILE A 256 3.96 -23.07 15.33
CA ILE A 256 5.37 -22.67 15.15
C ILE A 256 5.58 -22.14 13.73
N GLU A 257 5.08 -22.83 12.69
CA GLU A 257 5.18 -22.40 11.29
C GLU A 257 4.57 -21.01 11.06
N VAL A 258 3.38 -20.76 11.63
CA VAL A 258 2.66 -19.49 11.51
C VAL A 258 3.35 -18.38 12.30
N LEU A 259 3.68 -18.59 13.58
CA LEU A 259 4.32 -17.56 14.39
C LEU A 259 5.76 -17.25 13.94
N ALA A 260 6.46 -18.20 13.31
CA ALA A 260 7.73 -17.95 12.64
C ALA A 260 7.62 -16.90 11.52
N LYS A 261 6.48 -16.84 10.79
CA LYS A 261 6.24 -15.79 9.79
C LYS A 261 5.87 -14.42 10.39
N HIS A 262 5.54 -14.39 11.69
CA HIS A 262 5.20 -13.17 12.43
C HIS A 262 6.39 -12.57 13.19
N TYR A 263 7.60 -13.11 13.04
CA TYR A 263 8.79 -12.70 13.77
C TYR A 263 9.98 -12.47 12.85
N ALA A 264 10.44 -11.21 12.78
CA ALA A 264 11.63 -10.80 12.04
C ALA A 264 12.81 -10.58 13.02
N PRO A 265 13.71 -11.57 13.22
CA PRO A 265 14.82 -11.47 14.15
C PRO A 265 15.84 -10.41 13.72
N ASN A 266 16.44 -9.72 14.68
CA ASN A 266 17.55 -8.78 14.50
C ASN A 266 17.32 -7.70 13.43
N GLN A 267 16.07 -7.23 13.34
CA GLN A 267 15.60 -6.23 12.38
C GLN A 267 14.68 -5.25 13.10
N LEU A 268 14.84 -3.96 12.83
CA LEU A 268 13.91 -2.90 13.22
C LEU A 268 13.53 -2.15 11.96
N PHE A 269 12.25 -2.02 11.68
CA PHE A 269 11.74 -1.22 10.56
C PHE A 269 10.32 -0.76 10.84
N TYR A 270 9.93 0.35 10.20
CA TYR A 270 8.61 0.94 10.31
C TYR A 270 7.97 1.02 8.93
N ALA A 271 6.66 0.87 8.87
CA ALA A 271 5.91 0.83 7.63
C ALA A 271 5.92 2.19 6.89
N ARG A 272 5.96 3.30 7.64
CA ARG A 272 6.09 4.66 7.08
C ARG A 272 7.42 4.91 6.34
N TRP A 273 8.46 4.10 6.55
CA TRP A 273 9.71 4.21 5.76
C TRP A 273 9.50 3.97 4.26
N CYS A 274 8.35 3.41 3.87
CA CYS A 274 8.00 3.06 2.49
C CYS A 274 7.01 4.05 1.82
N GLU A 275 6.71 5.19 2.45
CA GLU A 275 5.72 6.18 1.95
C GLU A 275 6.13 6.90 0.66
N ASP A 276 7.42 6.91 0.34
CA ASP A 276 7.98 7.50 -0.87
C ASP A 276 8.27 6.45 -1.96
N GLY A 277 7.53 5.35 -1.95
CA GLY A 277 7.60 4.27 -2.94
C GLY A 277 8.71 3.25 -2.69
N ARG A 278 9.54 3.45 -1.65
CA ARG A 278 10.58 2.49 -1.22
C ARG A 278 9.99 1.19 -0.69
N GLN A 279 10.86 0.19 -0.53
CA GLN A 279 10.54 -1.11 0.04
C GLN A 279 11.57 -1.50 1.10
N ALA A 280 11.10 -2.01 2.24
CA ALA A 280 11.92 -2.71 3.21
C ALA A 280 11.93 -4.22 2.90
N ASN A 281 13.09 -4.78 2.60
CA ASN A 281 13.28 -6.21 2.34
C ASN A 281 13.70 -6.89 3.64
N PHE A 282 12.75 -7.52 4.33
CA PHE A 282 12.96 -8.12 5.65
C PHE A 282 12.97 -9.65 5.58
N TYR A 283 13.31 -10.30 6.70
CA TYR A 283 13.43 -11.75 6.80
C TYR A 283 12.72 -12.25 8.07
N VAL A 284 11.85 -13.25 7.95
CA VAL A 284 11.09 -13.84 9.07
C VAL A 284 11.41 -15.31 9.30
N GLY A 285 11.40 -15.73 10.55
CA GLY A 285 11.64 -17.12 10.95
C GLY A 285 12.14 -17.22 12.38
N PHE A 286 12.10 -18.43 12.95
CA PHE A 286 12.75 -18.73 14.22
C PHE A 286 14.14 -19.35 13.96
N PRO A 287 15.23 -18.56 14.05
CA PRO A 287 16.58 -19.08 13.87
C PRO A 287 17.01 -19.92 15.08
N ALA A 288 17.86 -20.92 14.86
CA ALA A 288 18.42 -21.74 15.94
C ALA A 288 19.27 -20.91 16.93
N ASN A 289 19.90 -19.83 16.45
CA ASN A 289 20.57 -18.83 17.26
C ASN A 289 20.05 -17.42 16.88
N PRO A 290 19.27 -16.73 17.72
CA PRO A 290 18.73 -15.41 17.41
C PRO A 290 19.73 -14.25 17.55
N ARG A 291 21.02 -14.51 17.82
CA ARG A 291 22.06 -13.48 17.93
C ARG A 291 22.78 -13.24 16.59
N PRO A 292 23.25 -11.99 16.34
CA PRO A 292 24.17 -11.72 15.22
C PRO A 292 25.48 -12.53 15.32
N PRO A 293 26.08 -12.93 14.18
CA PRO A 293 25.58 -12.77 12.82
C PRO A 293 24.48 -13.81 12.50
N LEU A 294 23.37 -13.33 11.94
CA LEU A 294 22.27 -14.17 11.48
C LEU A 294 22.40 -14.43 9.97
N THR A 295 22.33 -15.69 9.57
CA THR A 295 22.35 -16.10 8.16
C THR A 295 20.96 -15.94 7.54
N GLN A 296 20.83 -15.03 6.56
CA GLN A 296 19.58 -14.82 5.81
C GLN A 296 19.02 -16.09 5.15
N GLN A 297 19.89 -17.09 4.90
CA GLN A 297 19.54 -18.38 4.29
C GLN A 297 18.59 -19.25 5.16
N GLU A 298 18.57 -19.04 6.48
CA GLU A 298 17.70 -19.76 7.42
C GLU A 298 16.32 -19.11 7.57
N LEU A 299 16.13 -17.93 6.98
CA LEU A 299 14.94 -17.10 7.15
C LEU A 299 14.16 -16.97 5.84
N THR A 300 12.85 -16.78 5.95
CA THR A 300 11.98 -16.53 4.80
C THR A 300 12.03 -15.05 4.41
N PRO A 301 12.38 -14.69 3.16
CA PRO A 301 12.36 -13.31 2.72
C PRO A 301 10.94 -12.77 2.62
N GLY A 302 10.79 -11.49 2.96
CA GLY A 302 9.55 -10.73 2.89
C GLY A 302 9.80 -9.29 2.44
N LYS A 303 8.72 -8.61 2.07
CA LYS A 303 8.77 -7.22 1.61
C LYS A 303 7.67 -6.40 2.26
N LEU A 304 7.99 -5.20 2.69
CA LEU A 304 7.03 -4.17 3.08
C LEU A 304 7.21 -3.00 2.11
N GLY A 305 6.11 -2.52 1.52
CA GLY A 305 6.16 -1.45 0.52
C GLY A 305 4.78 -0.92 0.15
N GLY A 306 4.75 0.15 -0.64
CA GLY A 306 3.48 0.76 -1.08
C GLY A 306 2.71 1.47 0.04
N ALA A 307 3.43 2.00 1.04
CA ALA A 307 2.81 2.88 2.02
C ALA A 307 2.51 4.26 1.38
N SER A 308 1.62 5.01 2.01
CA SER A 308 1.18 6.35 1.63
C SER A 308 0.73 7.11 2.88
N SER A 309 0.36 8.38 2.73
CA SER A 309 -0.18 9.19 3.84
C SER A 309 -1.47 8.64 4.46
N THR A 310 -2.17 7.71 3.80
CA THR A 310 -3.44 7.13 4.25
C THR A 310 -3.41 5.62 4.48
N ALA A 311 -2.31 4.93 4.13
CA ALA A 311 -2.17 3.49 4.29
C ALA A 311 -0.72 3.10 4.60
N PHE A 312 -0.51 2.19 5.55
CA PHE A 312 0.84 1.78 5.96
C PHE A 312 1.49 0.75 5.02
N GLY A 313 0.86 0.47 3.87
CA GLY A 313 1.41 -0.39 2.83
C GLY A 313 1.21 -1.88 3.07
N THR A 314 1.69 -2.68 2.12
CA THR A 314 1.47 -4.12 2.06
C THR A 314 2.71 -4.90 2.47
N ILE A 315 2.53 -5.81 3.43
CA ILE A 315 3.49 -6.83 3.83
C ILE A 315 3.27 -8.05 2.93
N SER A 316 4.31 -8.51 2.23
CA SER A 316 4.27 -9.63 1.30
C SER A 316 5.26 -10.72 1.70
N LEU A 317 4.80 -11.97 1.74
CA LEU A 317 5.59 -13.17 2.03
C LEU A 317 5.26 -14.24 0.98
N ALA A 318 6.17 -14.44 0.02
CA ALA A 318 6.05 -15.41 -1.08
C ALA A 318 4.69 -15.36 -1.82
N ASN A 319 3.72 -16.16 -1.38
CA ASN A 319 2.38 -16.36 -1.95
C ASN A 319 1.23 -15.73 -1.12
N MET A 320 1.54 -14.91 -0.11
CA MET A 320 0.59 -14.25 0.80
C MET A 320 0.92 -12.76 0.98
N TYR A 321 -0.09 -11.98 1.36
CA TYR A 321 0.09 -10.61 1.83
C TYR A 321 -0.84 -10.30 3.01
N ALA A 322 -0.49 -9.24 3.74
CA ALA A 322 -1.37 -8.55 4.68
C ALA A 322 -1.13 -7.04 4.54
N GLN A 323 -2.14 -6.21 4.80
CA GLN A 323 -1.92 -4.77 4.96
C GLN A 323 -1.34 -4.50 6.35
N ALA A 324 -0.36 -3.61 6.44
CA ALA A 324 0.03 -3.03 7.72
C ALA A 324 -1.10 -2.08 8.19
N LEU A 325 -1.52 -2.25 9.44
CA LEU A 325 -2.58 -1.44 10.06
C LEU A 325 -2.01 -0.29 10.91
N SER A 326 -0.69 -0.29 11.16
CA SER A 326 0.01 0.77 11.86
C SER A 326 1.44 0.96 11.32
N SER A 327 2.01 2.15 11.53
CA SER A 327 3.43 2.46 11.22
C SER A 327 4.40 1.49 11.92
N GLY A 328 4.03 1.07 13.13
CA GLY A 328 4.85 0.29 14.04
C GLY A 328 4.93 0.96 15.41
N VAL A 329 4.63 0.21 16.47
CA VAL A 329 4.80 0.65 17.86
C VAL A 329 6.24 0.37 18.27
N ALA A 330 6.96 1.42 18.66
CA ALA A 330 8.31 1.29 19.22
C ALA A 330 8.26 0.69 20.64
N LEU A 331 8.93 -0.43 20.82
CA LEU A 331 9.05 -1.22 22.04
C LEU A 331 10.53 -1.38 22.44
N ARG A 332 10.79 -1.95 23.63
CA ARG A 332 12.14 -2.18 24.16
C ARG A 332 12.92 -3.08 23.21
N ARG A 333 13.81 -2.50 22.39
CA ARG A 333 14.55 -3.19 21.30
C ARG A 333 13.65 -3.87 20.25
N ALA A 334 12.41 -3.42 20.07
CA ALA A 334 11.52 -4.01 19.07
C ALA A 334 10.60 -3.01 18.38
N VAL A 335 10.05 -3.43 17.25
CA VAL A 335 8.89 -2.79 16.63
C VAL A 335 7.75 -3.80 16.58
N LEU A 336 6.53 -3.37 16.86
CA LEU A 336 5.32 -4.16 16.65
C LEU A 336 4.50 -3.52 15.53
N ILE A 337 4.32 -4.23 14.42
CA ILE A 337 3.49 -3.79 13.28
C ILE A 337 2.20 -4.61 13.30
N GLU A 338 1.05 -3.92 13.33
CA GLU A 338 -0.25 -4.59 13.26
C GLU A 338 -0.56 -5.00 11.82
N VAL A 339 -1.19 -6.17 11.63
CA VAL A 339 -1.43 -6.75 10.30
C VAL A 339 -2.88 -7.18 10.08
N SER A 340 -3.37 -6.99 8.86
CA SER A 340 -4.77 -7.26 8.47
C SER A 340 -5.10 -8.74 8.27
N ALA A 341 -4.12 -9.64 8.31
CA ALA A 341 -4.30 -11.08 8.11
C ALA A 341 -3.13 -11.86 8.75
N PRO A 342 -3.35 -13.10 9.23
CA PRO A 342 -2.29 -13.93 9.80
C PRO A 342 -1.30 -14.39 8.71
N LEU A 343 -0.08 -13.87 8.80
CA LEU A 343 1.04 -14.23 7.92
C LEU A 343 1.36 -15.73 8.04
N GLY A 344 1.45 -16.44 6.91
CA GLY A 344 1.74 -17.87 6.91
C GLY A 344 0.54 -18.78 7.11
N TYR A 345 -0.67 -18.26 7.38
CA TYR A 345 -1.81 -19.09 7.77
C TYR A 345 -2.96 -19.11 6.75
N LEU A 346 -2.96 -20.16 5.92
CA LEU A 346 -4.02 -20.47 4.97
C LEU A 346 -4.91 -21.57 5.57
N TYR A 347 -5.98 -21.15 6.25
CA TYR A 347 -6.76 -22.02 7.15
C TYR A 347 -7.88 -22.83 6.48
N GLU A 348 -8.30 -22.43 5.28
CA GLU A 348 -9.36 -23.07 4.50
C GLU A 348 -8.90 -23.36 3.06
N LYS A 349 -9.68 -24.11 2.29
CA LYS A 349 -9.55 -24.25 0.83
C LYS A 349 -10.44 -23.24 0.10
N VAL A 350 -10.13 -22.99 -1.17
CA VAL A 350 -10.97 -22.17 -2.08
C VAL A 350 -12.42 -22.66 -2.11
N THR A 351 -12.66 -23.98 -2.07
CA THR A 351 -14.01 -24.57 -2.00
C THR A 351 -14.76 -24.20 -0.72
N GLU A 352 -14.07 -24.18 0.41
CA GLU A 352 -14.64 -23.86 1.74
C GLU A 352 -14.94 -22.36 1.82
N ALA A 353 -13.97 -21.54 1.37
CA ALA A 353 -14.13 -20.09 1.23
C ALA A 353 -15.32 -19.71 0.33
N LEU A 354 -15.45 -20.32 -0.86
CA LEU A 354 -16.57 -20.07 -1.77
C LEU A 354 -17.90 -20.50 -1.18
N SER A 355 -17.96 -21.65 -0.49
CA SER A 355 -19.20 -22.11 0.17
C SER A 355 -19.72 -21.12 1.22
N ARG A 356 -18.82 -20.31 1.79
CA ARG A 356 -19.13 -19.22 2.74
C ARG A 356 -19.38 -17.86 2.06
N LEU A 357 -18.68 -17.55 0.96
CA LEU A 357 -18.67 -16.22 0.32
C LEU A 357 -19.65 -16.08 -0.86
N SER A 358 -19.90 -17.16 -1.60
CA SER A 358 -20.90 -17.25 -2.67
C SER A 358 -21.29 -18.73 -2.88
N PRO A 359 -22.21 -19.27 -2.05
CA PRO A 359 -22.65 -20.66 -2.19
C PRO A 359 -23.32 -20.92 -3.55
N LEU A 360 -24.01 -19.92 -4.13
CA LEU A 360 -24.61 -20.05 -5.45
C LEU A 360 -23.57 -20.22 -6.56
N PHE A 361 -22.39 -19.60 -6.46
CA PHE A 361 -21.29 -19.84 -7.39
C PHE A 361 -20.84 -21.30 -7.36
N VAL A 362 -20.70 -21.89 -6.16
CA VAL A 362 -20.32 -23.30 -6.01
C VAL A 362 -21.37 -24.22 -6.64
N SER A 363 -22.66 -23.95 -6.44
CA SER A 363 -23.74 -24.73 -7.08
C SER A 363 -23.67 -24.68 -8.61
N ILE A 364 -23.47 -23.50 -9.20
CA ILE A 364 -23.39 -23.33 -10.66
C ILE A 364 -22.10 -23.98 -11.20
N CYS A 365 -20.96 -23.75 -10.55
CA CYS A 365 -19.67 -24.29 -10.95
C CYS A 365 -19.61 -25.83 -10.90
N ASN A 366 -20.36 -26.47 -10.00
CA ASN A 366 -20.43 -27.95 -9.92
C ASN A 366 -21.23 -28.60 -11.08
N LEU A 367 -22.12 -27.85 -11.73
CA LEU A 367 -22.87 -28.29 -12.91
C LEU A 367 -22.01 -28.22 -14.19
N ASP A 368 -21.11 -27.24 -14.28
CA ASP A 368 -20.13 -27.12 -15.37
C ASP A 368 -18.90 -28.03 -15.13
N THR A 369 -18.53 -28.83 -16.12
CA THR A 369 -17.44 -29.80 -15.95
C THR A 369 -16.05 -29.14 -15.88
N ALA A 370 -15.82 -28.06 -16.64
CA ALA A 370 -14.53 -27.37 -16.64
C ALA A 370 -14.31 -26.59 -15.33
N CYS A 371 -15.34 -25.86 -14.89
CA CYS A 371 -15.32 -25.14 -13.63
C CYS A 371 -15.14 -26.10 -12.44
N ARG A 372 -15.90 -27.22 -12.39
CA ARG A 372 -15.76 -28.21 -11.32
C ARG A 372 -14.34 -28.78 -11.24
N VAL A 373 -13.73 -29.15 -12.38
CA VAL A 373 -12.35 -29.67 -12.41
C VAL A 373 -11.34 -28.62 -11.93
N MET A 374 -11.47 -27.37 -12.39
CA MET A 374 -10.65 -26.26 -11.95
C MET A 374 -10.78 -25.98 -10.45
N LEU A 375 -12.01 -25.97 -9.93
CA LEU A 375 -12.31 -25.72 -8.52
C LEU A 375 -11.76 -26.84 -7.62
N GLN A 376 -11.84 -28.11 -8.04
CA GLN A 376 -11.35 -29.27 -7.30
C GLN A 376 -9.82 -29.51 -7.42
N SER A 377 -9.17 -28.93 -8.43
CA SER A 377 -7.71 -29.07 -8.63
C SER A 377 -6.91 -28.55 -7.44
N PRO A 378 -5.85 -29.24 -6.97
CA PRO A 378 -4.95 -28.71 -5.93
C PRO A 378 -4.02 -27.59 -6.44
N ALA A 379 -4.03 -27.29 -7.74
CA ALA A 379 -3.20 -26.23 -8.32
C ALA A 379 -3.64 -24.83 -7.84
N PRO A 380 -2.69 -23.88 -7.66
CA PRO A 380 -3.01 -22.51 -7.25
C PRO A 380 -3.95 -21.81 -8.23
N LYS A 381 -5.07 -21.29 -7.72
CA LYS A 381 -6.09 -20.62 -8.55
C LYS A 381 -6.55 -19.28 -7.98
N THR A 382 -7.17 -18.45 -8.81
CA THR A 382 -7.86 -17.21 -8.41
C THR A 382 -9.31 -17.31 -8.84
N VAL A 383 -10.24 -17.03 -7.92
CA VAL A 383 -11.68 -17.02 -8.19
C VAL A 383 -12.24 -15.63 -7.94
N PHE A 384 -12.78 -15.01 -8.99
CA PHE A 384 -13.59 -13.80 -8.91
C PHE A 384 -15.05 -14.21 -8.72
N ALA A 385 -15.46 -14.34 -7.46
CA ALA A 385 -16.79 -14.81 -7.07
C ALA A 385 -17.79 -13.63 -7.03
N PRO A 386 -18.77 -13.55 -7.93
CA PRO A 386 -19.76 -12.49 -7.90
C PRO A 386 -20.67 -12.62 -6.68
N LEU A 387 -21.15 -11.50 -6.16
CA LEU A 387 -22.24 -11.50 -5.18
C LEU A 387 -23.45 -12.27 -5.74
N ASP A 388 -24.08 -13.09 -4.89
CA ASP A 388 -25.18 -13.99 -5.29
C ASP A 388 -26.34 -13.30 -6.02
N ALA A 389 -26.55 -11.99 -5.79
CA ALA A 389 -27.52 -11.17 -6.53
C ALA A 389 -27.28 -11.16 -8.06
N PHE A 390 -26.03 -11.12 -8.52
CA PHE A 390 -25.69 -11.18 -9.95
C PHE A 390 -25.82 -12.61 -10.50
N LEU A 391 -25.55 -13.61 -9.67
CA LEU A 391 -25.65 -15.01 -10.05
C LEU A 391 -27.09 -15.50 -10.27
N GLN A 392 -28.10 -14.80 -9.73
CA GLN A 392 -29.53 -15.08 -9.99
C GLN A 392 -29.96 -14.79 -11.45
N ALA A 393 -29.34 -13.81 -12.10
CA ALA A 393 -29.55 -13.56 -13.54
C ALA A 393 -28.72 -14.55 -14.37
N PHE A 394 -27.47 -14.76 -13.98
CA PHE A 394 -26.52 -15.67 -14.63
C PHE A 394 -27.01 -17.11 -14.72
N SER A 395 -27.62 -17.65 -13.66
CA SER A 395 -28.10 -19.03 -13.62
C SER A 395 -29.15 -19.35 -14.69
N LYS A 396 -29.84 -18.33 -15.22
CA LYS A 396 -30.86 -18.42 -16.26
C LYS A 396 -30.28 -18.43 -17.69
N LEU A 397 -28.99 -18.16 -17.86
CA LEU A 397 -28.33 -18.19 -19.17
C LEU A 397 -28.20 -19.63 -19.70
N PRO A 398 -28.07 -19.81 -21.03
CA PRO A 398 -27.71 -21.09 -21.64
C PRO A 398 -26.39 -21.64 -21.09
N ASP A 399 -26.26 -22.97 -21.01
CA ASP A 399 -25.08 -23.62 -20.43
C ASP A 399 -23.78 -23.24 -21.14
N ALA A 400 -23.77 -23.15 -22.48
CA ALA A 400 -22.62 -22.73 -23.26
C ALA A 400 -22.12 -21.31 -22.90
N GLU A 401 -23.04 -20.35 -22.70
CA GLU A 401 -22.67 -18.99 -22.28
C GLU A 401 -22.13 -18.99 -20.84
N LYS A 402 -22.71 -19.79 -19.94
CA LYS A 402 -22.23 -19.91 -18.56
C LYS A 402 -20.81 -20.46 -18.53
N THR A 403 -20.49 -21.49 -19.32
CA THR A 403 -19.12 -22.04 -19.42
C THR A 403 -18.10 -20.97 -19.80
N GLU A 404 -18.40 -20.10 -20.78
CA GLU A 404 -17.48 -19.03 -21.21
C GLU A 404 -17.26 -17.97 -20.14
N TYR A 405 -18.30 -17.52 -19.43
CA TYR A 405 -18.13 -16.58 -18.31
C TYR A 405 -17.47 -17.21 -17.09
N LEU A 406 -17.72 -18.50 -16.80
CA LEU A 406 -17.03 -19.23 -15.73
C LEU A 406 -15.51 -19.27 -15.97
N ALA A 407 -15.07 -19.44 -17.22
CA ALA A 407 -13.65 -19.37 -17.58
C ALA A 407 -13.00 -17.99 -17.33
N LEU A 408 -13.78 -16.90 -17.30
CA LEU A 408 -13.32 -15.56 -16.91
C LEU A 408 -13.35 -15.34 -15.37
N MET A 409 -14.06 -16.21 -14.63
CA MET A 409 -14.19 -16.13 -13.17
C MET A 409 -13.21 -17.03 -12.41
N ILE A 410 -12.70 -18.13 -13.00
CA ILE A 410 -11.69 -19.00 -12.37
C ILE A 410 -10.41 -19.12 -13.22
N ILE A 411 -9.29 -18.63 -12.68
CA ILE A 411 -7.99 -18.57 -13.37
C ILE A 411 -7.01 -19.60 -12.76
N PRO A 412 -6.26 -20.37 -13.58
CA PRO A 412 -5.21 -21.32 -13.15
C PRO A 412 -3.92 -20.65 -12.63
N GLU A 413 -4.03 -19.50 -11.98
CA GLU A 413 -2.93 -18.76 -11.36
C GLU A 413 -3.42 -18.17 -10.04
N ARG A 414 -2.59 -18.17 -8.98
CA ARG A 414 -2.85 -17.39 -7.76
C ARG A 414 -2.34 -15.97 -7.94
N ILE A 415 -3.27 -15.01 -8.02
CA ILE A 415 -3.00 -13.60 -8.30
C ILE A 415 -3.40 -12.81 -7.05
N LEU A 416 -2.43 -12.14 -6.45
CA LEU A 416 -2.62 -11.30 -5.27
C LEU A 416 -2.93 -9.86 -5.72
N ARG A 417 -3.66 -9.05 -4.92
CA ARG A 417 -3.95 -7.65 -5.25
C ARG A 417 -2.73 -6.84 -5.71
N PRO A 418 -1.53 -6.93 -5.09
CA PRO A 418 -0.34 -6.21 -5.57
C PRO A 418 0.16 -6.63 -6.97
N GLN A 419 -0.30 -7.77 -7.50
CA GLN A 419 0.00 -8.25 -8.85
C GLN A 419 -1.08 -7.84 -9.87
N MET A 420 -2.22 -7.28 -9.42
CA MET A 420 -3.33 -6.82 -10.27
C MET A 420 -3.05 -5.44 -10.86
N THR A 421 -1.94 -5.31 -11.58
CA THR A 421 -1.47 -4.07 -12.21
C THR A 421 -2.02 -3.92 -13.62
N GLU A 422 -2.05 -2.68 -14.14
CA GLU A 422 -2.49 -2.38 -15.52
C GLU A 422 -1.63 -3.04 -16.61
N SER A 423 -0.42 -3.49 -16.23
CA SER A 423 0.50 -4.26 -17.07
C SER A 423 0.25 -5.77 -17.05
N LYS A 424 -0.56 -6.30 -16.13
CA LYS A 424 -0.86 -7.73 -16.05
C LYS A 424 -2.10 -8.06 -16.90
N TYR A 425 -1.86 -8.79 -17.97
CA TYR A 425 -2.88 -9.40 -18.81
C TYR A 425 -2.92 -10.91 -18.59
N ILE A 426 -4.10 -11.51 -18.77
CA ILE A 426 -4.32 -12.94 -18.57
C ILE A 426 -5.02 -13.49 -19.80
N ALA A 427 -4.47 -14.55 -20.37
CA ALA A 427 -5.07 -15.27 -21.48
C ALA A 427 -6.15 -16.23 -20.98
N VAL A 428 -7.30 -16.24 -21.65
CA VAL A 428 -8.37 -17.24 -21.44
C VAL A 428 -8.83 -17.74 -22.80
N GLY A 429 -8.79 -19.05 -23.00
CA GLY A 429 -9.08 -19.67 -24.30
C GLY A 429 -8.15 -19.16 -25.40
N ASN A 430 -8.72 -18.59 -26.45
CA ASN A 430 -8.00 -18.01 -27.59
C ASN A 430 -7.75 -16.49 -27.48
N VAL A 431 -8.14 -15.85 -26.38
CA VAL A 431 -7.96 -14.40 -26.18
C VAL A 431 -6.78 -14.17 -25.23
N SER A 432 -5.68 -13.60 -25.76
CA SER A 432 -4.41 -13.38 -25.04
C SER A 432 -4.50 -12.39 -23.88
N ASP A 433 -5.44 -11.46 -23.97
CA ASP A 433 -5.67 -10.30 -23.12
C ASP A 433 -7.10 -10.34 -22.55
N ALA A 434 -7.64 -11.55 -22.36
CA ALA A 434 -9.02 -11.80 -21.95
C ALA A 434 -9.38 -11.10 -20.64
N ILE A 435 -8.43 -11.00 -19.71
CA ILE A 435 -8.61 -10.27 -18.44
C ILE A 435 -7.45 -9.29 -18.27
N ARG A 436 -7.77 -8.08 -17.80
CA ARG A 436 -6.84 -7.04 -17.35
C ARG A 436 -7.34 -6.39 -16.06
N PHE A 437 -6.48 -5.63 -15.41
CA PHE A 437 -6.82 -4.89 -14.19
C PHE A 437 -6.73 -3.38 -14.43
N ARG A 438 -7.65 -2.61 -13.86
CA ARG A 438 -7.58 -1.13 -13.84
C ARG A 438 -8.01 -0.60 -12.48
N THR A 439 -7.38 0.48 -12.02
CA THR A 439 -7.73 1.13 -10.75
C THR A 439 -8.52 2.40 -11.03
N ILE A 440 -9.79 2.45 -10.61
CA ILE A 440 -10.69 3.58 -10.86
C ILE A 440 -11.27 4.03 -9.52
N GLY A 441 -11.03 5.28 -9.13
CA GLY A 441 -11.51 5.82 -7.84
C GLY A 441 -10.87 5.20 -6.59
N GLY A 442 -9.78 4.44 -6.75
CA GLY A 442 -9.14 3.67 -5.68
C GLY A 442 -9.55 2.18 -5.66
N ASP A 443 -10.66 1.82 -6.30
CA ASP A 443 -11.09 0.43 -6.45
C ASP A 443 -10.40 -0.25 -7.62
N ILE A 444 -10.00 -1.51 -7.45
CA ILE A 444 -9.43 -2.35 -8.51
C ILE A 444 -10.58 -3.07 -9.22
N TYR A 445 -10.67 -2.88 -10.53
CA TYR A 445 -11.59 -3.53 -11.44
C TYR A 445 -10.90 -4.69 -12.15
N VAL A 446 -11.55 -5.85 -12.11
CA VAL A 446 -11.25 -7.00 -12.98
C VAL A 446 -12.05 -6.80 -14.25
N GLU A 447 -11.39 -6.37 -15.32
CA GLU A 447 -12.03 -6.21 -16.62
C GLU A 447 -11.78 -7.43 -17.48
N ALA A 448 -12.84 -8.10 -17.89
CA ALA A 448 -12.75 -9.25 -18.78
C ALA A 448 -13.47 -9.00 -20.11
N ARG A 449 -13.08 -9.73 -21.15
CA ARG A 449 -13.71 -9.75 -22.47
C ARG A 449 -13.68 -11.16 -23.07
N ARG A 450 -14.71 -11.48 -23.86
CA ARG A 450 -14.74 -12.66 -24.73
C ARG A 450 -14.12 -12.31 -26.10
N TYR A 451 -13.98 -13.32 -26.97
CA TYR A 451 -13.66 -13.09 -28.37
C TYR A 451 -14.74 -12.19 -29.00
N ASP A 452 -14.33 -11.19 -29.80
CA ASP A 452 -15.20 -10.19 -30.44
C ASP A 452 -16.09 -9.35 -29.49
N HIS A 453 -15.75 -9.27 -28.19
CA HIS A 453 -16.45 -8.45 -27.21
C HIS A 453 -15.53 -7.37 -26.60
N GLY A 454 -16.13 -6.26 -26.16
CA GLY A 454 -15.46 -5.23 -25.37
C GLY A 454 -15.22 -5.67 -23.91
N TYR A 455 -14.37 -4.93 -23.20
CA TYR A 455 -14.13 -5.15 -21.78
C TYR A 455 -15.32 -4.72 -20.92
N VAL A 456 -15.73 -5.59 -19.98
CA VAL A 456 -16.68 -5.26 -18.92
C VAL A 456 -16.04 -5.55 -17.56
N GLY A 457 -16.04 -4.55 -16.69
CA GLY A 457 -15.42 -4.59 -15.37
C GLY A 457 -16.33 -5.09 -14.26
N ALA A 458 -15.74 -5.82 -13.32
CA ALA A 458 -16.29 -6.07 -11.99
C ALA A 458 -15.32 -5.54 -10.94
N ALA A 459 -15.78 -4.68 -10.02
CA ALA A 459 -14.94 -4.16 -8.94
C ALA A 459 -14.75 -5.24 -7.86
N LEU A 460 -13.51 -5.35 -7.37
CA LEU A 460 -13.20 -6.15 -6.18
C LEU A 460 -13.80 -5.48 -4.95
N THR A 461 -14.61 -6.20 -4.18
CA THR A 461 -15.07 -5.73 -2.88
C THR A 461 -13.93 -5.82 -1.84
N ALA A 462 -14.17 -5.34 -0.61
CA ALA A 462 -13.27 -5.57 0.52
C ALA A 462 -13.28 -7.03 1.03
N GLN A 463 -14.22 -7.88 0.59
CA GLN A 463 -14.35 -9.26 1.06
C GLN A 463 -13.54 -10.24 0.18
N GLU A 464 -12.62 -10.95 0.81
CA GLU A 464 -11.76 -11.96 0.19
C GLU A 464 -11.49 -13.13 1.14
N SER A 465 -10.94 -14.22 0.61
CA SER A 465 -10.31 -15.27 1.41
C SER A 465 -9.10 -15.87 0.70
N SER A 466 -7.99 -15.96 1.42
CA SER A 466 -6.80 -16.69 0.99
C SER A 466 -6.86 -18.13 1.49
N GLY A 467 -7.18 -19.06 0.59
CA GLY A 467 -7.12 -20.50 0.85
C GLY A 467 -5.75 -21.11 0.54
N SER A 468 -5.56 -22.36 0.97
CA SER A 468 -4.34 -23.15 0.78
C SER A 468 -4.03 -23.46 -0.70
N ASP A 469 -5.07 -23.63 -1.52
CA ASP A 469 -5.03 -23.95 -2.95
C ASP A 469 -5.39 -22.76 -3.87
N GLY A 470 -5.52 -21.55 -3.33
CA GLY A 470 -5.84 -20.37 -4.13
C GLY A 470 -6.45 -19.22 -3.35
N ILE A 471 -7.03 -18.26 -4.06
CA ILE A 471 -7.60 -17.05 -3.47
C ILE A 471 -8.99 -16.78 -4.06
N VAL A 472 -9.91 -16.35 -3.20
CA VAL A 472 -11.26 -15.95 -3.55
C VAL A 472 -11.38 -14.45 -3.33
N TYR A 473 -11.73 -13.73 -4.39
CA TYR A 473 -12.11 -12.33 -4.32
C TYR A 473 -13.59 -12.21 -4.62
N GLN A 474 -14.34 -11.55 -3.74
CA GLN A 474 -15.73 -11.25 -4.04
C GLN A 474 -15.81 -10.01 -4.92
N VAL A 475 -16.60 -10.07 -5.99
CA VAL A 475 -16.77 -9.00 -6.99
C VAL A 475 -18.21 -8.52 -7.12
N ASN A 476 -18.40 -7.25 -7.49
CA ASN A 476 -19.72 -6.61 -7.60
C ASN A 476 -20.41 -6.76 -8.98
N ALA A 477 -19.90 -7.62 -9.85
CA ALA A 477 -20.48 -8.00 -11.14
C ALA A 477 -19.84 -9.31 -11.63
N ILE A 478 -20.29 -9.84 -12.76
CA ILE A 478 -19.62 -10.94 -13.46
C ILE A 478 -18.62 -10.32 -14.46
N PRO A 479 -17.30 -10.58 -14.36
CA PRO A 479 -16.33 -10.07 -15.31
C PRO A 479 -16.72 -10.41 -16.77
N GLY A 480 -16.71 -9.41 -17.65
CA GLY A 480 -17.06 -9.59 -19.06
C GLY A 480 -18.56 -9.63 -19.38
N MET A 481 -19.46 -9.74 -18.39
CA MET A 481 -20.91 -9.80 -18.64
C MET A 481 -21.56 -8.41 -18.52
N PRO A 482 -22.10 -7.82 -19.60
CA PRO A 482 -22.82 -6.56 -19.53
C PRO A 482 -24.15 -6.73 -18.79
N THR A 483 -24.39 -5.90 -17.78
CA THR A 483 -25.62 -5.91 -16.96
C THR A 483 -26.62 -4.81 -17.30
N LYS A 484 -26.26 -3.89 -18.21
CA LYS A 484 -27.06 -2.76 -18.68
C LYS A 484 -26.91 -2.59 -20.18
N SER A 485 -27.98 -2.18 -20.85
CA SER A 485 -27.89 -1.60 -22.19
C SER A 485 -27.19 -0.24 -22.15
N VAL A 486 -26.70 0.22 -23.31
CA VAL A 486 -26.07 1.55 -23.44
C VAL A 486 -27.05 2.67 -23.07
N ARG A 487 -28.35 2.50 -23.36
CA ARG A 487 -29.40 3.42 -22.90
C ARG A 487 -29.47 3.50 -21.38
N GLU A 488 -29.54 2.37 -20.69
CA GLU A 488 -29.62 2.32 -19.21
C GLU A 488 -28.34 2.79 -18.53
N PHE A 489 -27.18 2.59 -19.18
CA PHE A 489 -25.91 3.13 -18.73
C PHE A 489 -25.91 4.66 -18.80
N LEU A 490 -26.24 5.24 -19.97
CA LEU A 490 -26.27 6.69 -20.16
C LEU A 490 -27.39 7.37 -19.36
N ALA A 491 -28.54 6.72 -19.18
CA ALA A 491 -29.66 7.28 -18.41
C ALA A 491 -29.38 7.38 -16.90
N ALA A 492 -28.31 6.75 -16.41
CA ALA A 492 -27.86 6.86 -15.03
C ALA A 492 -26.98 8.10 -14.76
N ASP A 493 -26.51 8.79 -15.80
CA ASP A 493 -25.67 9.99 -15.70
C ASP A 493 -26.38 11.18 -16.36
N THR A 494 -26.63 12.23 -15.58
CA THR A 494 -27.34 13.43 -16.04
C THR A 494 -26.57 14.21 -17.13
N SER A 495 -25.28 13.92 -17.33
CA SER A 495 -24.40 14.53 -18.33
C SER A 495 -24.71 14.15 -19.78
N PHE A 496 -25.60 13.17 -20.01
CA PHE A 496 -25.97 12.64 -21.34
C PHE A 496 -27.46 12.73 -21.68
N THR A 497 -28.27 13.44 -20.89
CA THR A 497 -29.71 13.60 -21.11
C THR A 497 -30.04 14.22 -22.47
N GLU A 498 -29.27 15.20 -22.94
CA GLU A 498 -29.43 15.83 -24.24
C GLU A 498 -29.18 14.84 -25.38
N PHE A 499 -28.18 13.97 -25.26
CA PHE A 499 -27.92 12.91 -26.23
C PHE A 499 -29.06 11.88 -26.25
N LEU A 500 -29.54 11.46 -25.08
CA LEU A 500 -30.67 10.52 -24.98
C LEU A 500 -31.95 11.08 -25.62
N SER A 501 -32.19 12.39 -25.53
CA SER A 501 -33.34 13.05 -26.15
C SER A 501 -33.44 12.89 -27.68
N THR A 502 -32.33 12.57 -28.35
CA THR A 502 -32.28 12.34 -29.80
C THR A 502 -32.99 11.06 -30.25
N ASN A 503 -33.24 10.12 -29.33
CA ASN A 503 -33.75 8.77 -29.59
C ASN A 503 -32.91 7.96 -30.61
N ILE A 504 -31.64 8.34 -30.83
CA ILE A 504 -30.75 7.67 -31.79
C ILE A 504 -30.59 6.17 -31.48
N LEU A 505 -30.60 5.80 -30.19
CA LEU A 505 -30.44 4.43 -29.71
C LEU A 505 -31.62 3.51 -30.08
N ASP A 506 -32.78 4.04 -30.47
CA ASP A 506 -33.91 3.23 -30.95
C ASP A 506 -33.76 2.79 -32.41
N GLN A 507 -32.91 3.48 -33.18
CA GLN A 507 -32.74 3.24 -34.62
C GLN A 507 -31.72 2.13 -34.91
N GLN A 508 -31.09 1.57 -33.87
CA GLN A 508 -30.01 0.59 -33.99
C GLN A 508 -30.52 -0.85 -34.05
N THR A 509 -29.80 -1.70 -34.79
CA THR A 509 -30.08 -3.13 -34.85
C THR A 509 -29.77 -3.76 -33.49
N LYS A 510 -30.81 -4.19 -32.77
CA LYS A 510 -30.67 -4.85 -31.47
C LYS A 510 -29.75 -6.07 -31.59
N GLY A 511 -28.72 -6.13 -30.75
CA GLY A 511 -27.75 -7.23 -30.69
C GLY A 511 -26.54 -7.12 -31.62
N ALA A 512 -26.44 -6.08 -32.46
CA ALA A 512 -25.23 -5.83 -33.25
C ALA A 512 -24.10 -5.17 -32.40
N PRO A 513 -22.82 -5.42 -32.70
CA PRO A 513 -21.70 -4.79 -32.01
C PRO A 513 -21.57 -3.32 -32.42
N TYR A 514 -21.48 -2.43 -31.43
CA TYR A 514 -21.32 -0.98 -31.64
C TYR A 514 -20.31 -0.41 -30.64
N THR A 515 -19.53 0.59 -31.08
CA THR A 515 -18.72 1.45 -30.20
C THR A 515 -19.33 2.85 -30.20
N TYR A 516 -19.61 3.39 -29.01
CA TYR A 516 -20.34 4.66 -28.87
C TYR A 516 -19.41 5.79 -28.42
N PHE A 517 -19.29 6.81 -29.25
CA PHE A 517 -18.65 8.08 -28.92
C PHE A 517 -19.72 9.09 -28.48
N VAL A 518 -20.12 9.03 -27.21
CA VAL A 518 -21.28 9.79 -26.72
C VAL A 518 -20.88 11.22 -26.32
N PRO A 519 -21.45 12.27 -26.95
CA PRO A 519 -21.20 13.65 -26.56
C PRO A 519 -21.90 14.01 -25.25
N THR A 520 -21.26 14.87 -24.44
CA THR A 520 -21.88 15.45 -23.24
C THR A 520 -22.98 16.44 -23.61
N ASN A 521 -23.84 16.78 -22.64
CA ASN A 521 -24.86 17.82 -22.79
C ASN A 521 -24.29 19.16 -23.29
N GLU A 522 -23.10 19.55 -22.82
CA GLU A 522 -22.42 20.77 -23.27
C GLU A 522 -22.09 20.70 -24.77
N ALA A 523 -21.50 19.59 -25.23
CA ALA A 523 -21.19 19.39 -26.65
C ALA A 523 -22.46 19.37 -27.53
N VAL A 524 -23.53 18.70 -27.08
CA VAL A 524 -24.83 18.71 -27.78
C VAL A 524 -25.43 20.11 -27.84
N ASN A 525 -25.39 20.86 -26.75
CA ASN A 525 -25.93 22.23 -26.69
C ASN A 525 -25.10 23.21 -27.53
N ALA A 526 -23.77 23.07 -27.57
CA ALA A 526 -22.91 23.82 -28.48
C ALA A 526 -23.25 23.54 -29.95
N MET A 527 -23.51 22.28 -30.33
CA MET A 527 -23.98 21.95 -31.68
C MET A 527 -25.37 22.53 -31.96
N LYS A 528 -26.32 22.48 -31.01
CA LYS A 528 -27.65 23.10 -31.17
C LYS A 528 -27.57 24.62 -31.35
N ALA A 529 -26.57 25.29 -30.75
CA ALA A 529 -26.33 26.72 -30.89
C ALA A 529 -25.65 27.11 -32.22
N ASP A 530 -24.94 26.19 -32.90
CA ASP A 530 -24.35 26.48 -34.21
C ASP A 530 -25.42 26.58 -35.32
N THR A 531 -25.76 27.82 -35.69
CA THR A 531 -26.71 28.11 -36.77
C THR A 531 -26.20 27.75 -38.17
N ARG A 532 -24.89 27.50 -38.36
CA ARG A 532 -24.32 27.17 -39.68
C ARG A 532 -24.61 25.73 -40.07
N THR A 533 -24.36 24.79 -39.18
CA THR A 533 -24.38 23.35 -39.45
C THR A 533 -25.13 22.58 -38.38
N GLY A 534 -24.78 22.72 -37.10
CA GLY A 534 -25.29 21.89 -36.00
C GLY A 534 -26.81 21.98 -35.81
N ALA A 535 -27.37 23.20 -35.72
CA ALA A 535 -28.81 23.41 -35.62
C ALA A 535 -29.60 22.79 -36.80
N LYS A 536 -29.01 22.76 -38.00
CA LYS A 536 -29.62 22.16 -39.20
C LYS A 536 -29.55 20.63 -39.22
N ILE A 537 -28.60 20.04 -38.48
CA ILE A 537 -28.55 18.59 -38.25
C ILE A 537 -29.63 18.22 -37.23
N PHE A 538 -29.74 18.94 -36.11
CA PHE A 538 -30.75 18.66 -35.09
C PHE A 538 -32.20 18.97 -35.52
N ALA A 539 -32.41 19.86 -36.50
CA ALA A 539 -33.73 20.16 -37.07
C ALA A 539 -34.26 19.10 -38.05
N ASP A 540 -33.43 18.17 -38.53
CA ASP A 540 -33.79 17.14 -39.51
C ASP A 540 -33.37 15.78 -38.93
N GLN A 541 -34.34 14.99 -38.46
CA GLN A 541 -34.06 13.74 -37.79
C GLN A 541 -33.37 12.71 -38.71
N SER A 542 -33.59 12.75 -40.03
CA SER A 542 -32.87 11.90 -40.98
C SER A 542 -31.41 12.31 -41.12
N ARG A 543 -31.08 13.61 -41.06
CA ARG A 543 -29.69 14.08 -41.02
C ARG A 543 -29.01 13.78 -39.69
N LEU A 544 -29.70 13.96 -38.57
CA LEU A 544 -29.19 13.60 -37.25
C LEU A 544 -28.86 12.10 -37.21
N ILE A 545 -29.79 11.26 -37.64
CA ILE A 545 -29.59 9.82 -37.80
C ILE A 545 -28.37 9.54 -38.69
N TYR A 546 -28.30 10.12 -39.90
CA TYR A 546 -27.21 9.88 -40.85
C TYR A 546 -25.81 10.26 -40.32
N VAL A 547 -25.67 11.48 -39.76
CA VAL A 547 -24.39 11.97 -39.21
C VAL A 547 -23.95 11.13 -38.02
N THR A 548 -24.88 10.77 -37.15
CA THR A 548 -24.58 9.98 -35.95
C THR A 548 -24.32 8.50 -36.28
N PHE A 549 -25.00 7.93 -37.28
CA PHE A 549 -24.65 6.60 -37.80
C PHE A 549 -23.26 6.56 -38.42
N LEU A 550 -22.83 7.60 -39.15
CA LEU A 550 -21.44 7.68 -39.62
C LEU A 550 -20.47 7.59 -38.42
N ILE A 551 -20.62 8.47 -37.43
CA ILE A 551 -19.78 8.51 -36.22
C ILE A 551 -19.71 7.16 -35.49
N PHE A 552 -20.81 6.40 -35.42
CA PHE A 552 -20.86 5.11 -34.70
C PHE A 552 -20.49 3.87 -35.53
N ASN A 553 -20.43 3.96 -36.86
CA ASN A 553 -20.23 2.79 -37.75
C ASN A 553 -18.88 2.80 -38.50
N HIS A 554 -17.98 3.72 -38.16
CA HIS A 554 -16.62 3.85 -38.71
C HIS A 554 -15.64 2.73 -38.28
N MET A 555 -16.01 1.45 -38.46
CA MET A 555 -15.06 0.31 -38.38
C MET A 555 -15.24 -0.76 -39.48
N ASN A 556 -16.38 -0.82 -40.19
CA ASN A 556 -16.69 -1.91 -41.12
C ASN A 556 -16.43 -1.61 -42.62
N ILE A 557 -15.65 -0.57 -42.97
CA ILE A 557 -15.43 -0.15 -44.36
C ILE A 557 -14.13 -0.74 -44.97
N PHE A 558 -13.43 -1.65 -44.27
CA PHE A 558 -12.18 -2.27 -44.74
C PHE A 558 -12.23 -3.80 -44.95
N LEU A 559 -13.32 -4.31 -45.54
CA LEU A 559 -13.30 -5.57 -46.30
C LEU A 559 -14.07 -5.39 -47.62
N PRO A 560 -13.46 -5.60 -48.79
CA PRO A 560 -14.16 -5.43 -50.06
C PRO A 560 -15.09 -6.63 -50.32
N PRO A 561 -16.37 -6.41 -50.68
CA PRO A 561 -17.19 -7.45 -51.28
C PRO A 561 -16.62 -7.78 -52.67
N VAL A 562 -16.53 -9.07 -53.01
CA VAL A 562 -16.18 -9.52 -54.35
C VAL A 562 -17.27 -9.06 -55.34
N TRP A 563 -16.90 -8.16 -56.26
CA TRP A 563 -17.81 -7.66 -57.29
C TRP A 563 -18.07 -8.71 -58.38
N HIS A 564 -19.34 -8.90 -58.73
CA HIS A 564 -19.78 -9.38 -60.05
C HIS A 564 -21.08 -8.69 -60.46
N ALA A 565 -20.98 -7.56 -61.17
CA ALA A 565 -21.93 -7.07 -62.17
C ALA A 565 -21.36 -5.82 -62.89
N HIS A 566 -21.42 -5.79 -64.22
CA HIS A 566 -21.03 -4.66 -65.05
C HIS A 566 -22.08 -3.52 -65.05
N VAL A 567 -21.63 -2.25 -65.04
CA VAL A 567 -22.18 -1.14 -65.86
C VAL A 567 -21.07 -0.11 -66.16
N GLU A 568 -21.14 0.53 -67.34
CA GLU A 568 -20.21 1.54 -67.88
C GLU A 568 -20.90 2.91 -68.15
N LEU A 569 -20.22 4.05 -68.35
CA LEU A 569 -18.77 4.26 -68.42
C LEU A 569 -18.23 5.47 -67.57
N PRO A 570 -18.36 6.78 -67.94
CA PRO A 570 -17.23 7.68 -67.65
C PRO A 570 -17.51 9.06 -67.01
N GLY A 571 -16.54 9.55 -66.24
CA GLY A 571 -16.44 10.97 -65.85
C GLY A 571 -15.18 11.30 -65.04
N ARG A 572 -14.26 12.11 -65.60
CA ARG A 572 -13.00 12.51 -64.94
C ARG A 572 -13.17 13.69 -63.97
N TYR A 573 -12.20 13.77 -63.06
CA TYR A 573 -11.61 14.92 -62.30
C TYR A 573 -11.68 14.63 -60.80
N SER A 574 -10.72 14.93 -59.92
CA SER A 574 -9.36 15.47 -59.93
C SER A 574 -8.89 15.34 -58.46
N THR A 575 -7.60 15.14 -58.19
CA THR A 575 -7.12 14.85 -56.82
C THR A 575 -6.70 16.09 -56.01
N SER A 576 -6.60 15.91 -54.68
CA SER A 576 -5.91 16.77 -53.69
C SER A 576 -6.72 17.96 -53.10
N PRO A 577 -6.32 18.50 -51.92
CA PRO A 577 -6.59 17.86 -50.63
C PRO A 577 -7.25 18.82 -49.62
N LEU A 578 -7.96 18.29 -48.62
CA LEU A 578 -8.44 19.09 -47.48
C LEU A 578 -7.82 18.62 -46.17
N HIS A 579 -7.20 19.57 -45.47
CA HIS A 579 -6.57 19.38 -44.17
C HIS A 579 -7.57 18.90 -43.13
N THR A 580 -7.27 17.77 -42.49
CA THR A 580 -7.93 17.37 -41.24
C THR A 580 -7.20 18.01 -40.07
N PHE A 581 -7.91 18.84 -39.30
CA PHE A 581 -7.56 19.11 -37.90
C PHE A 581 -8.26 18.06 -37.03
N PHE A 582 -7.47 17.30 -36.28
CA PHE A 582 -7.83 16.67 -35.01
C PHE A 582 -6.54 16.50 -34.19
#